data_AF-A0A8J6P464-F1
#
_entry.id   AF-A0A8J6P464-F1
#
_cell.length_a   1.000
_cell.length_b   1.000
_cell.length_c   1.000
_cell.angle_alpha   90.00
_cell.angle_beta   90.00
_cell.angle_gamma   90.00
#
_symmetry.space_group_name_H-M   'P 1'
#
loop_
_entity.id
_entity.type
_entity.pdbx_description
1 polymer ?
#
loop_
_entity_poly.entity_id
_entity_poly.type
_entity_poly.pdbx_seq_one_letter_code
_entity_poly.pdbx_strand_id
1 'polypeptide(L)'
;MQRAKTRKRPCKICRRWFLPHPRQKERQKTCGRPECQQELHRRQCQKWNRKNSAYFKGIYLAEKLDRTKDPPDPPKKEPASIVAKSRLNLGLPRDVVIGHIGGKQLIILEYITEQIIRRTRSVAAHRPP
;
A
#
# COMPACT_ATOMS: atom_id res chain seq x y z
N MET A 1 31.21 28.12 14.04
CA MET A 1 30.44 26.86 14.27
C MET A 1 31.38 25.66 14.20
N GLN A 2 31.67 24.99 15.32
CA GLN A 2 32.54 23.81 15.34
C GLN A 2 31.86 22.65 14.59
N ARG A 3 32.49 22.18 13.50
CA ARG A 3 32.03 21.00 12.77
C ARG A 3 32.24 19.78 13.65
N ALA A 4 31.16 19.20 14.18
CA ALA A 4 31.23 17.93 14.90
C ALA A 4 31.95 16.89 14.04
N LYS A 5 33.08 16.36 14.52
CA LYS A 5 33.92 15.40 13.80
C LYS A 5 33.10 14.13 13.54
N THR A 6 32.85 13.80 12.27
CA THR A 6 32.21 12.53 11.90
C THR A 6 33.19 11.38 12.14
N ARG A 7 32.74 10.31 12.80
CA ARG A 7 33.54 9.09 12.98
C ARG A 7 33.19 8.09 11.89
N LYS A 8 34.17 7.25 11.49
CA LYS A 8 33.92 6.13 10.59
C LYS A 8 32.93 5.15 11.22
N ARG A 9 32.11 4.51 10.39
CA ARG A 9 31.16 3.48 10.82
C ARG A 9 30.84 2.48 9.70
N PRO A 10 30.35 1.28 10.02
CA PRO A 10 29.95 0.31 9.00
C PRO A 10 28.64 0.72 8.29
N CYS A 11 28.54 0.42 7.00
CA CYS A 11 27.31 0.55 6.23
C CYS A 11 26.25 -0.46 6.71
N LYS A 12 24.99 -0.04 6.86
CA LYS A 12 23.89 -0.94 7.25
C LYS A 12 23.53 -2.03 6.23
N ILE A 13 24.03 -1.93 4.99
CA ILE A 13 23.75 -2.89 3.92
C ILE A 13 24.98 -3.78 3.68
N CYS A 14 26.07 -3.22 3.14
CA CYS A 14 27.27 -3.99 2.79
C CYS A 14 28.32 -4.10 3.91
N ARG A 15 28.07 -3.54 5.11
CA ARG A 15 28.97 -3.56 6.29
C ARG A 15 30.35 -2.89 6.11
N ARG A 16 30.73 -2.44 4.91
CA ARG A 16 31.97 -1.68 4.67
C ARG A 16 32.03 -0.42 5.54
N TRP A 17 33.18 -0.17 6.16
CA TRP A 17 33.44 1.04 6.91
C TRP A 17 33.52 2.26 5.98
N PHE A 18 32.81 3.33 6.32
CA PHE A 18 32.81 4.59 5.58
C PHE A 18 32.77 5.78 6.54
N LEU A 19 33.18 6.95 6.06
CA LEU A 19 33.09 8.22 6.78
C LEU A 19 31.81 8.95 6.33
N PRO A 20 30.82 9.18 7.21
CA PRO A 20 29.61 9.90 6.85
C PRO A 20 29.89 11.37 6.50
N HIS A 21 29.10 11.92 5.58
CA HIS A 21 29.18 13.32 5.21
C HIS A 21 28.88 14.23 6.43
N PRO A 22 29.67 15.29 6.70
CA PRO A 22 29.52 16.14 7.89
C PRO A 22 28.14 16.77 8.06
N ARG A 23 27.42 17.04 6.96
CA ARG A 23 26.02 17.53 7.02
C ARG A 23 25.02 16.46 7.42
N GLN A 24 25.29 15.21 7.05
CA GLN A 24 24.38 14.10 7.32
C GLN A 24 24.68 13.42 8.66
N LYS A 25 25.91 13.49 9.17
CA LYS A 25 26.35 12.92 10.46
C LYS A 25 25.75 11.52 10.67
N GLU A 26 24.85 11.39 11.64
CA GLU A 26 24.22 10.13 12.01
C GLU A 26 23.10 9.67 11.09
N ARG A 27 22.55 10.56 10.24
CA ARG A 27 21.45 10.29 9.30
C ARG A 27 21.88 9.39 8.15
N GLN A 28 23.10 9.54 7.63
CA GLN A 28 23.58 8.73 6.49
C GLN A 28 23.86 7.28 6.88
N LYS A 29 22.89 6.38 6.76
CA LYS A 29 23.05 4.98 7.21
C LYS A 29 23.84 4.06 6.25
N THR A 30 24.16 4.53 5.03
CA THR A 30 24.83 3.74 3.99
C THR A 30 26.13 4.38 3.51
N CYS A 31 27.00 3.58 2.90
CA CYS A 31 28.30 4.03 2.39
C CYS A 31 28.23 5.00 1.19
N GLY A 32 27.02 5.32 0.69
CA GLY A 32 26.82 6.21 -0.45
C GLY A 32 26.76 5.51 -1.80
N ARG A 33 27.09 4.21 -1.88
CA ARG A 33 26.90 3.42 -3.11
C ARG A 33 25.42 3.33 -3.48
N PRO A 34 25.05 3.45 -4.77
CA PRO A 34 23.66 3.45 -5.22
C PRO A 34 22.93 2.18 -4.80
N GLU A 35 23.56 1.01 -4.95
CA GLU A 35 23.01 -0.28 -4.51
C GLU A 35 22.59 -0.28 -3.03
N CYS A 36 23.46 0.24 -2.15
CA CYS A 36 23.18 0.29 -0.73
C CYS A 36 22.09 1.31 -0.39
N GLN A 37 22.02 2.43 -1.12
CA GLN A 37 20.96 3.42 -0.94
C GLN A 37 19.60 2.90 -1.41
N GLN A 38 19.55 2.25 -2.58
CA GLN A 38 18.34 1.62 -3.12
C GLN A 38 17.83 0.52 -2.20
N GLU A 39 18.71 -0.36 -1.71
CA GLU A 39 18.29 -1.43 -0.80
C GLU A 39 17.81 -0.88 0.56
N LEU A 40 18.45 0.17 1.08
CA LEU A 40 17.97 0.84 2.28
C LEU A 40 16.59 1.48 2.05
N HIS A 41 16.40 2.15 0.91
CA HIS A 41 15.13 2.75 0.52
C HIS A 41 14.04 1.69 0.41
N ARG A 42 14.29 0.58 -0.30
CA ARG A 42 13.38 -0.57 -0.43
C ARG A 42 12.93 -1.10 0.93
N ARG A 43 13.87 -1.33 1.86
CA ARG A 43 13.55 -1.79 3.23
C ARG A 43 12.75 -0.77 4.02
N GLN A 44 13.05 0.52 3.88
CA GLN A 44 12.32 1.59 4.57
C GLN A 44 10.91 1.73 4.02
N CYS A 45 10.73 1.72 2.70
CA CYS A 45 9.42 1.71 2.04
C CYS A 45 8.61 0.49 2.47
N GLN A 46 9.20 -0.70 2.50
CA GLN A 46 8.50 -1.90 2.96
C GLN A 46 8.04 -1.76 4.42
N LYS A 47 8.92 -1.27 5.31
CA LYS A 47 8.58 -1.05 6.72
C LYS A 47 7.47 0.01 6.88
N TRP A 48 7.57 1.09 6.12
CA TRP A 48 6.58 2.16 6.13
C TRP A 48 5.23 1.68 5.58
N ASN A 49 5.22 0.95 4.46
CA ASN A 49 4.01 0.36 3.87
C ASN A 49 3.33 -0.61 4.83
N ARG A 50 4.09 -1.45 5.54
CA ARG A 50 3.55 -2.36 6.55
C ARG A 50 2.91 -1.61 7.71
N LYS A 51 3.58 -0.57 8.23
CA LYS A 51 3.07 0.26 9.34
C LYS A 51 1.85 1.09 8.95
N ASN A 52 1.81 1.57 7.70
CA ASN A 52 0.77 2.47 7.19
C ASN A 52 -0.20 1.74 6.25
N SER A 53 -0.42 0.44 6.44
CA SER A 53 -1.31 -0.33 5.57
C SER A 53 -2.74 0.23 5.53
N ALA A 54 -3.21 0.81 6.63
CA ALA A 54 -4.52 1.48 6.72
C ALA A 54 -4.63 2.69 5.78
N TYR A 55 -3.56 3.48 5.64
CA TYR A 55 -3.53 4.65 4.75
C TYR A 55 -3.78 4.24 3.30
N PHE A 56 -3.05 3.23 2.81
CA PHE A 56 -3.22 2.70 1.45
C PHE A 56 -4.58 2.05 1.22
N LYS A 57 -5.09 1.33 2.21
CA LYS A 57 -6.44 0.75 2.20
C LYS A 57 -7.52 1.84 2.05
N GLY A 58 -7.35 2.96 2.75
CA GLY A 58 -8.24 4.11 2.66
C GLY A 58 -8.23 4.74 1.27
N ILE A 59 -7.04 5.01 0.71
CA ILE A 59 -6.90 5.55 -0.65
C ILE A 59 -7.56 4.61 -1.68
N TYR A 60 -7.26 3.31 -1.61
CA TYR A 60 -7.83 2.33 -2.53
C TYR A 60 -9.37 2.28 -2.46
N LEU A 61 -9.95 2.32 -1.26
CA LEU A 61 -11.40 2.31 -1.11
C LEU A 61 -12.02 3.62 -1.60
N ALA A 62 -11.42 4.77 -1.30
CA ALA A 62 -11.88 6.07 -1.77
C ALA A 62 -11.91 6.14 -3.31
N GLU A 63 -10.82 5.74 -3.96
CA GLU A 63 -10.75 5.65 -5.42
C GLU A 63 -11.80 4.70 -6.01
N LYS A 64 -12.07 3.56 -5.34
CA LYS A 64 -13.10 2.62 -5.79
C LYS A 64 -14.51 3.22 -5.68
N LEU A 65 -14.78 3.98 -4.63
CA LEU A 65 -16.07 4.65 -4.42
C LEU A 65 -16.27 5.81 -5.40
N ASP A 66 -15.22 6.58 -5.70
CA ASP A 66 -15.31 7.69 -6.65
C ASP A 66 -15.67 7.24 -8.06
N ARG A 67 -15.23 6.04 -8.47
CA ARG A 67 -15.59 5.43 -9.76
C ARG A 67 -17.07 5.04 -9.89
N THR A 68 -17.82 5.05 -8.79
CA THR A 68 -19.27 4.79 -8.80
C THR A 68 -20.13 6.05 -8.76
N LYS A 69 -19.51 7.22 -8.79
CA LYS A 69 -20.23 8.45 -9.12
C LYS A 69 -20.59 8.36 -10.60
N ASP A 70 -21.88 8.41 -10.92
CA ASP A 70 -22.34 8.50 -12.30
C ASP A 70 -21.63 9.69 -13.00
N PRO A 71 -21.17 9.52 -14.26
CA PRO A 71 -20.66 10.64 -15.03
C PRO A 71 -21.74 11.73 -15.14
N PRO A 72 -21.41 13.03 -15.02
CA PRO A 72 -22.33 14.08 -15.44
C PRO A 72 -22.38 14.09 -16.97
N ASP A 73 -23.37 13.38 -17.55
CA ASP A 73 -23.83 13.30 -18.95
C ASP A 73 -22.79 13.19 -20.12
N PRO A 74 -23.16 12.54 -21.26
CA PRO A 74 -22.17 11.89 -22.13
C PRO A 74 -21.66 12.78 -23.29
N PRO A 75 -20.58 12.35 -23.98
CA PRO A 75 -20.86 11.71 -25.26
C PRO A 75 -20.11 10.39 -25.48
N LYS A 76 -20.90 9.38 -25.87
CA LYS A 76 -20.58 8.25 -26.76
C LYS A 76 -19.11 7.81 -26.83
N LYS A 77 -18.75 6.80 -26.04
CA LYS A 77 -17.91 5.67 -26.46
C LYS A 77 -18.15 4.51 -25.49
N GLU A 78 -18.16 3.32 -26.05
CA GLU A 78 -18.69 2.04 -25.55
C GLU A 78 -18.37 1.71 -24.08
N PRO A 79 -19.25 0.94 -23.39
CA PRO A 79 -19.12 0.68 -21.97
C PRO A 79 -18.04 -0.38 -21.75
N ALA A 80 -16.80 0.06 -21.63
CA ALA A 80 -15.87 -0.67 -20.78
C ALA A 80 -16.36 -0.47 -19.34
N SER A 81 -17.34 -1.29 -18.93
CA SER A 81 -17.74 -1.44 -17.54
C SER A 81 -16.57 -2.07 -16.78
N ILE A 82 -15.55 -1.27 -16.53
CA ILE A 82 -14.54 -1.52 -15.51
C ILE A 82 -15.20 -1.18 -14.16
N VAL A 83 -16.41 -1.71 -13.92
CA VAL A 83 -16.86 -2.00 -12.56
C VAL A 83 -15.72 -2.83 -12.02
N ALA A 84 -14.93 -2.26 -11.12
CA ALA A 84 -13.75 -2.90 -10.57
C ALA A 84 -14.20 -4.26 -10.04
N LYS A 85 -14.04 -5.31 -10.86
CA LYS A 85 -14.65 -6.62 -10.60
C LYS A 85 -14.12 -7.03 -9.25
N SER A 86 -15.01 -7.02 -8.27
CA SER A 86 -14.67 -7.56 -6.96
C SER A 86 -14.11 -8.95 -7.22
N ARG A 87 -12.92 -9.22 -6.70
CA ARG A 87 -12.28 -10.54 -6.86
C ARG A 87 -13.07 -11.64 -6.15
N LEU A 88 -14.04 -11.24 -5.34
CA LEU A 88 -15.02 -12.10 -4.71
C LEU A 88 -16.27 -12.15 -5.59
N ASN A 89 -16.55 -13.33 -6.15
CA ASN A 89 -17.88 -13.64 -6.63
C ASN A 89 -18.66 -14.27 -5.47
N LEU A 90 -19.46 -13.44 -4.77
CA LEU A 90 -20.26 -13.88 -3.64
C LEU A 90 -21.59 -14.53 -4.07
N GLY A 91 -21.89 -14.62 -5.38
CA GLY A 91 -23.15 -15.18 -5.89
C GLY A 91 -24.40 -14.40 -5.47
N LEU A 92 -24.25 -13.16 -5.02
CA LEU A 92 -25.35 -12.35 -4.47
C LEU A 92 -26.24 -11.76 -5.58
N PRO A 93 -27.56 -11.65 -5.37
CA PRO A 93 -28.48 -10.97 -6.28
C PRO A 93 -28.20 -9.46 -6.25
N ARG A 94 -27.26 -9.01 -7.08
CA ARG A 94 -26.71 -7.64 -7.06
C ARG A 94 -27.79 -6.58 -7.24
N ASP A 95 -28.74 -6.80 -8.14
CA ASP A 95 -29.78 -5.81 -8.47
C ASP A 95 -30.68 -5.51 -7.27
N VAL A 96 -31.09 -6.55 -6.53
CA VAL A 96 -31.89 -6.43 -5.31
C VAL A 96 -31.09 -5.71 -4.22
N VAL A 97 -29.83 -6.09 -4.03
CA VAL A 97 -28.97 -5.48 -3.00
C VAL A 97 -28.69 -4.01 -3.32
N ILE A 98 -28.34 -3.67 -4.56
CA ILE A 98 -28.15 -2.28 -4.99
C ILE A 98 -29.43 -1.48 -4.77
N GLY A 99 -30.61 -2.04 -5.07
CA GLY A 99 -31.90 -1.38 -4.85
C GLY A 99 -32.18 -1.05 -3.37
N HIS A 100 -31.77 -1.90 -2.43
CA HIS A 100 -32.01 -1.68 -1.00
C HIS A 100 -30.94 -0.84 -0.30
N ILE A 101 -29.66 -1.08 -0.59
CA ILE A 101 -28.56 -0.47 0.16
C ILE A 101 -27.75 0.53 -0.66
N GLY A 102 -27.85 0.52 -1.99
CA GLY A 102 -27.04 1.37 -2.87
C GLY A 102 -25.69 0.76 -3.27
N GLY A 103 -25.18 1.19 -4.43
CA GLY A 103 -23.94 0.65 -5.03
C GLY A 103 -22.67 0.93 -4.21
N LYS A 104 -22.58 2.11 -3.56
CA LYS A 104 -21.43 2.46 -2.70
C LYS A 104 -21.35 1.55 -1.49
N GLN A 105 -22.49 1.27 -0.85
CA GLN A 105 -22.61 0.40 0.31
C GLN A 105 -22.24 -1.04 -0.07
N LEU A 106 -22.70 -1.53 -1.23
CA LEU A 106 -22.30 -2.84 -1.74
C LEU A 106 -20.78 -2.94 -1.91
N ILE A 107 -20.13 -1.91 -2.46
CA ILE A 107 -18.66 -1.88 -2.62
C ILE A 107 -17.94 -1.92 -1.28
N ILE A 108 -18.43 -1.18 -0.27
CA ILE A 108 -17.85 -1.18 1.07
C ILE A 108 -17.95 -2.59 1.67
N LEU A 109 -19.11 -3.24 1.56
CA LEU A 109 -19.34 -4.60 2.06
C LEU A 109 -18.45 -5.62 1.37
N GLU A 110 -18.39 -5.60 0.03
CA GLU A 110 -17.51 -6.50 -0.73
C GLU A 110 -16.04 -6.31 -0.33
N TYR A 111 -15.61 -5.06 -0.14
CA TYR A 111 -14.25 -4.74 0.30
C TYR A 111 -13.95 -5.27 1.71
N ILE A 112 -14.86 -5.07 2.67
CA ILE A 112 -14.71 -5.59 4.03
C ILE A 112 -14.62 -7.12 4.02
N THR A 113 -15.52 -7.80 3.29
CA THR A 113 -15.50 -9.25 3.15
C THR A 113 -14.15 -9.74 2.56
N GLU A 114 -13.61 -9.04 1.56
CA GLU A 114 -12.29 -9.34 1.00
C GLU A 114 -11.17 -9.21 2.04
N GLN A 115 -11.19 -8.16 2.86
CA GLN A 115 -10.19 -7.97 3.92
C GLN A 115 -10.28 -9.05 5.00
N ILE A 116 -11.50 -9.48 5.37
CA ILE A 116 -11.73 -10.56 6.34
C ILE A 116 -11.17 -11.88 5.79
N ILE A 117 -11.55 -12.28 4.58
CA ILE A 117 -11.08 -13.51 3.94
C ILE A 117 -9.55 -13.52 3.79
N ARG A 118 -8.94 -12.40 3.38
CA ARG A 118 -7.48 -12.29 3.28
C ARG A 118 -6.81 -12.45 4.64
N ARG A 119 -7.38 -11.90 5.71
CA ARG A 119 -6.85 -12.04 7.07
C ARG A 119 -6.97 -13.46 7.58
N THR A 120 -8.11 -14.13 7.40
CA THR A 120 -8.31 -15.51 7.86
C THR A 120 -7.41 -16.49 7.13
N ARG A 121 -7.24 -16.35 5.80
CA ARG A 121 -6.26 -17.14 5.02
C ARG A 121 -4.82 -16.92 5.49
N SER A 122 -4.44 -15.68 5.77
CA SER A 122 -3.12 -15.38 6.31
C SER A 122 -2.90 -16.05 7.67
N VAL A 123 -3.90 -16.04 8.55
CA VAL A 123 -3.80 -16.67 9.88
C VAL A 123 -3.72 -18.20 9.75
N ALA A 124 -4.56 -18.80 8.91
CA ALA A 124 -4.55 -20.25 8.66
C ALA A 124 -3.19 -20.72 8.11
N ALA A 125 -2.57 -19.95 7.21
CA ALA A 125 -1.26 -20.28 6.63
C ALA A 125 -0.08 -20.18 7.63
N HIS A 126 -0.27 -19.54 8.80
CA HIS A 126 0.79 -19.39 9.82
C HIS A 126 0.61 -20.34 11.01
N ARG A 127 -0.42 -21.20 11.02
CA ARG A 127 -0.59 -22.22 12.06
C ARG A 127 0.24 -23.44 11.66
N PRO A 128 1.26 -23.85 12.43
CA PRO A 128 1.97 -25.09 12.14
C PRO A 128 1.02 -26.28 12.38
N PRO A 129 1.27 -27.44 11.74
CA PRO A 129 0.48 -28.65 11.90
C PRO A 129 0.47 -29.15 13.35
#